data_AF-A0A1G0K8F6-F1
#
_entry.id   AF-A0A1G0K8F6-F1
#
_cell.length_a   1.000
_cell.length_b   1.000
_cell.length_c   1.000
_cell.angle_alpha   90.00
_cell.angle_beta   90.00
_cell.angle_gamma   90.00
#
_symmetry.space_group_name_H-M   'P 1'
#
loop_
_entity.id
_entity.type
_entity.pdbx_description
1 polymer ?
#
loop_
_entity_poly.entity_id
_entity_poly.type
_entity_poly.pdbx_seq_one_letter_code
_entity_poly.pdbx_strand_id
1 'polypeptide(L)'
;MIINAHGSDFIWNQTMRDALASLDSRYKIEYAFSMADRPSIETALTRLQQRGVKGAVIVRVFGRKDSFQDTIEKMVGMDVETEMIQHHGQHAGHDMAVRPVESETTHQGQHTGHGMAGGHGADGHTMMGGRIRTPLVVTSFGGLEDHPLFAEALLDRARHLSREPGKETIILVAHGAGEDSQNAAWMQILERLAEHMRIMGGDQFRAIKFATWREDWPGKREEWIARVRDMVEKARGDNGRAIVIPARTNSVGPEAEFLEGLDYVLGEGFAPNPLFARWVELQIREGITALSANDRDPIEQ
;
A
#
# COMPACT_ATOMS: atom_id res chain seq x y z
N MET A 1 -11.59 3.98 12.70
CA MET A 1 -10.72 3.65 11.55
C MET A 1 -9.60 2.74 12.02
N ILE A 2 -9.07 1.93 11.12
CA ILE A 2 -7.90 1.08 11.37
C ILE A 2 -6.83 1.51 10.37
N ILE A 3 -5.66 1.91 10.86
CA ILE A 3 -4.49 2.15 10.02
C ILE A 3 -3.76 0.82 9.90
N ASN A 4 -3.81 0.19 8.72
CA ASN A 4 -3.06 -1.01 8.42
C ASN A 4 -1.82 -0.67 7.60
N ALA A 5 -0.64 -0.91 8.17
CA ALA A 5 0.65 -0.64 7.55
C ALA A 5 1.61 -1.77 7.92
N HIS A 6 2.67 -2.01 7.12
CA HIS A 6 3.67 -3.06 7.41
C HIS A 6 4.19 -2.99 8.86
N GLY A 7 4.52 -1.78 9.32
CA GLY A 7 5.18 -1.56 10.60
C GLY A 7 6.62 -2.07 10.65
N SER A 8 7.38 -1.70 11.67
CA SER A 8 8.73 -2.22 11.91
C SER A 8 9.02 -2.12 13.41
N ASP A 9 10.16 -1.55 13.78
CA ASP A 9 10.49 -1.19 15.15
C ASP A 9 9.57 -0.12 15.76
N PHE A 10 9.81 0.17 17.04
CA PHE A 10 9.06 1.16 17.79
C PHE A 10 9.11 2.56 17.16
N ILE A 11 10.27 3.03 16.72
CA ILE A 11 10.44 4.39 16.18
C ILE A 11 9.70 4.52 14.84
N TRP A 12 9.80 3.51 13.99
CA TRP A 12 9.04 3.43 12.76
C TRP A 12 7.54 3.55 13.01
N ASN A 13 7.01 2.72 13.92
CA ASN A 13 5.59 2.70 14.23
C ASN A 13 5.13 4.00 14.91
N GLN A 14 5.96 4.58 15.78
CA GLN A 14 5.66 5.82 16.48
C GLN A 14 5.59 7.01 15.51
N THR A 15 6.45 7.05 14.49
CA THR A 15 6.42 8.09 13.46
C THR A 15 5.05 8.15 12.75
N MET A 16 4.46 6.99 12.43
CA MET A 16 3.11 6.95 11.84
C MET A 16 2.03 7.41 12.83
N ARG A 17 2.17 7.08 14.13
CA ARG A 17 1.24 7.53 15.16
C ARG A 17 1.28 9.04 15.33
N ASP A 18 2.48 9.60 15.42
CA ASP A 18 2.69 11.04 15.61
C ASP A 18 2.15 11.83 14.40
N ALA A 19 2.38 11.32 13.19
CA ALA A 19 1.85 11.93 11.97
C ALA A 19 0.31 12.00 11.95
N LEU A 20 -0.36 11.04 12.59
CA LEU A 20 -1.82 10.96 12.64
C LEU A 20 -2.42 11.48 13.95
N ALA A 21 -1.61 11.95 14.90
CA ALA A 21 -2.07 12.43 16.20
C ALA A 21 -3.12 13.57 16.08
N SER A 22 -3.00 14.40 15.05
CA SER A 22 -3.99 15.46 14.76
C SER A 22 -5.39 14.92 14.46
N LEU A 23 -5.51 13.66 14.03
CA LEU A 23 -6.77 13.01 13.69
C LEU A 23 -7.45 12.33 14.89
N ASP A 24 -6.74 12.11 16.02
CA ASP A 24 -7.28 11.42 17.20
C ASP A 24 -8.48 12.15 17.83
N SER A 25 -8.53 13.48 17.69
CA SER A 25 -9.66 14.29 18.15
C SER A 25 -10.94 14.07 17.35
N ARG A 26 -10.82 13.63 16.08
CA ARG A 26 -11.94 13.47 15.15
C ARG A 26 -12.36 12.01 14.97
N TYR A 27 -11.41 11.08 15.10
CA TYR A 27 -11.63 9.69 14.78
C TYR A 27 -11.12 8.76 15.87
N LYS A 28 -11.85 7.67 16.11
CA LYS A 28 -11.36 6.55 16.91
C LYS A 28 -10.38 5.75 16.04
N ILE A 29 -9.08 5.89 16.30
CA ILE A 29 -8.01 5.22 15.55
C ILE A 29 -7.56 3.97 16.29
N GLU A 30 -7.41 2.87 15.57
CA GLU A 30 -6.62 1.71 15.96
C GLU A 30 -5.55 1.45 14.89
N TYR A 31 -4.45 0.83 15.30
CA TYR A 31 -3.31 0.56 14.41
C TYR A 31 -3.10 -0.94 14.32
N ALA A 32 -3.00 -1.45 13.10
CA ALA A 32 -2.64 -2.82 12.78
C ALA A 32 -1.33 -2.81 11.99
N PHE A 33 -0.22 -2.83 12.71
CA PHE A 33 1.12 -2.87 12.14
C PHE A 33 1.47 -4.28 11.73
N SER A 34 1.07 -4.64 10.51
CA SER A 34 1.31 -5.95 9.91
C SER A 34 1.01 -6.00 8.42
N MET A 35 1.43 -7.11 7.81
CA MET A 35 1.11 -7.49 6.44
C MET A 35 -0.29 -8.12 6.32
N ALA A 36 -1.28 -7.43 6.87
CA ALA A 36 -2.67 -7.87 6.97
C ALA A 36 -2.81 -9.25 7.64
N ASP A 37 -2.18 -9.44 8.80
CA ASP A 37 -2.45 -10.63 9.61
C ASP A 37 -3.80 -10.50 10.33
N ARG A 38 -4.51 -11.61 10.45
CA ARG A 38 -5.83 -11.65 11.08
C ARG A 38 -5.81 -11.17 12.54
N PRO A 39 -4.96 -11.70 13.45
CA PRO A 39 -4.97 -11.27 14.85
C PRO A 39 -4.89 -9.76 15.06
N SER A 40 -4.04 -9.05 14.31
CA SER A 40 -3.91 -7.59 14.42
C SER A 40 -5.19 -6.87 13.99
N ILE A 41 -5.77 -7.27 12.86
CA ILE A 41 -7.01 -6.67 12.34
C ILE A 41 -8.20 -6.98 13.25
N GLU A 42 -8.32 -8.22 13.73
CA GLU A 42 -9.38 -8.67 14.65
C GLU A 42 -9.31 -7.93 15.99
N THR A 43 -8.09 -7.73 16.51
CA THR A 43 -7.87 -6.94 17.73
C THR A 43 -8.30 -5.49 17.56
N ALA A 44 -7.93 -4.87 16.43
CA ALA A 44 -8.30 -3.49 16.13
C ALA A 44 -9.83 -3.33 15.96
N LEU A 45 -10.49 -4.24 15.23
CA LEU A 45 -11.96 -4.25 15.09
C LEU A 45 -12.65 -4.41 16.45
N THR A 46 -12.18 -5.35 17.28
CA THR A 46 -12.73 -5.60 18.62
C THR A 46 -12.65 -4.35 19.50
N ARG A 47 -11.51 -3.65 19.50
CA ARG A 47 -11.34 -2.41 20.28
C ARG A 47 -12.24 -1.28 19.78
N LEU A 48 -12.36 -1.12 18.46
CA LEU A 48 -13.29 -0.15 17.89
C LEU A 48 -14.73 -0.46 18.27
N GLN A 49 -15.15 -1.72 18.21
CA GLN A 49 -16.47 -2.18 18.62
C GLN A 49 -16.73 -1.89 20.10
N GLN A 50 -15.77 -2.20 20.99
CA GLN A 50 -15.88 -1.87 22.42
C GLN A 50 -16.02 -0.36 22.68
N ARG A 51 -15.46 0.47 21.79
CA ARG A 51 -15.63 1.92 21.82
C ARG A 51 -16.94 2.39 21.17
N GLY A 52 -17.85 1.48 20.79
CA GLY A 52 -19.20 1.80 20.32
C GLY A 52 -19.29 2.39 18.92
N VAL A 53 -18.34 2.09 18.01
CA VAL A 53 -18.51 2.47 16.60
C VAL A 53 -19.50 1.53 15.91
N LYS A 54 -20.16 2.02 14.85
CA LYS A 54 -21.11 1.24 14.04
C LYS A 54 -20.49 0.64 12.77
N GLY A 55 -19.37 1.20 12.31
CA GLY A 55 -18.62 0.72 11.17
C GLY A 55 -17.14 1.07 11.30
N ALA A 56 -16.31 0.44 10.47
CA ALA A 56 -14.88 0.65 10.43
C ALA A 56 -14.38 0.85 9.00
N VAL A 57 -13.55 1.89 8.80
CA VAL A 57 -12.75 2.05 7.59
C VAL A 57 -11.34 1.54 7.89
N ILE A 58 -10.85 0.58 7.12
CA ILE A 58 -9.47 0.13 7.10
C ILE A 58 -8.74 0.96 6.03
N VAL A 59 -7.72 1.70 6.44
CA VAL A 59 -6.83 2.46 5.55
C VAL A 59 -5.54 1.65 5.38
N ARG A 60 -5.34 1.12 4.18
CA ARG A 60 -4.19 0.31 3.76
C ARG A 60 -3.04 1.21 3.33
N VAL A 61 -2.10 1.45 4.24
CA VAL A 61 -0.93 2.30 4.03
C VAL A 61 0.22 1.49 3.42
N PHE A 62 0.03 1.13 2.14
CA PHE A 62 1.01 0.41 1.35
C PHE A 62 1.29 1.14 0.04
N GLY A 63 2.42 0.82 -0.58
CA GLY A 63 2.85 1.44 -1.83
C GLY A 63 1.87 1.25 -2.99
N ARG A 64 1.28 0.06 -3.12
CA ARG A 64 0.36 -0.27 -4.21
C ARG A 64 -1.07 -0.45 -3.70
N LYS A 65 -2.05 -0.15 -4.55
CA LYS A 65 -3.47 -0.31 -4.24
C LYS A 65 -3.91 -1.76 -4.05
N ASP A 66 -3.28 -2.70 -4.75
CA ASP A 66 -3.56 -4.13 -4.62
C ASP A 66 -2.94 -4.79 -3.38
N SER A 67 -2.01 -4.12 -2.70
CA SER A 67 -1.33 -4.67 -1.52
C SER A 67 -2.33 -5.02 -0.42
N PHE A 68 -2.44 -6.33 -0.15
CA PHE A 68 -3.35 -6.94 0.82
C PHE A 68 -4.83 -6.64 0.61
N GLN A 69 -5.23 -6.17 -0.58
CA GLN A 69 -6.63 -5.83 -0.85
C GLN A 69 -7.53 -7.05 -0.67
N ASP A 70 -7.32 -8.08 -1.50
CA ASP A 70 -8.10 -9.31 -1.49
C ASP A 70 -8.05 -10.01 -0.13
N THR A 71 -6.88 -10.00 0.52
CA THR A 71 -6.70 -10.58 1.85
C THR A 71 -7.59 -9.90 2.87
N ILE A 72 -7.59 -8.56 2.92
CA ILE A 72 -8.42 -7.80 3.84
C ILE A 72 -9.90 -7.97 3.50
N GLU A 73 -10.28 -7.83 2.23
CA GLU A 73 -11.67 -7.94 1.78
C GLU A 73 -12.27 -9.30 2.16
N LYS A 74 -11.55 -10.39 1.89
CA LYS A 74 -11.96 -11.75 2.31
C LYS A 74 -11.97 -11.90 3.83
N MET A 75 -10.98 -11.35 4.52
CA MET A 75 -10.87 -11.46 5.98
C MET A 75 -12.04 -10.79 6.68
N VAL A 76 -12.52 -9.65 6.19
CA VAL A 76 -13.61 -8.88 6.81
C VAL A 76 -14.99 -9.13 6.19
N GLY A 77 -15.08 -9.93 5.11
CA GLY A 77 -16.35 -10.34 4.53
C GLY A 77 -16.89 -9.45 3.41
N MET A 78 -16.11 -8.48 2.92
CA MET A 78 -16.53 -7.53 1.88
C MET A 78 -16.81 -8.21 0.53
N ASP A 79 -16.12 -9.30 0.22
CA ASP A 79 -16.35 -10.12 -0.97
C ASP A 79 -17.76 -10.71 -0.99
N VAL A 80 -18.26 -11.15 0.17
CA VAL A 80 -19.62 -11.72 0.29
C VAL A 80 -20.69 -10.62 0.23
N GLU A 81 -20.47 -9.50 0.90
CA GLU A 81 -21.41 -8.36 0.86
C GLU A 81 -21.56 -7.82 -0.57
N THR A 82 -20.46 -7.75 -1.32
CA THR A 82 -20.47 -7.32 -2.72
C THR A 82 -21.26 -8.28 -3.61
N GLU A 83 -21.04 -9.59 -3.47
CA GLU A 83 -21.82 -10.61 -4.19
C GLU A 83 -23.31 -10.55 -3.85
N MET A 84 -23.68 -10.34 -2.57
CA MET A 84 -25.07 -10.21 -2.15
C MET A 84 -25.77 -8.99 -2.78
N ILE A 85 -25.08 -7.85 -2.86
CA ILE A 85 -25.58 -6.63 -3.52
C ILE A 85 -25.79 -6.88 -5.03
N GLN A 86 -24.85 -7.55 -5.69
CA GLN A 86 -24.96 -7.88 -7.12
C GLN A 86 -26.09 -8.87 -7.41
N HIS A 87 -26.30 -9.87 -6.55
CA HIS A 87 -27.40 -10.82 -6.69
C HIS A 87 -28.78 -10.19 -6.40
N HIS A 88 -28.91 -9.29 -5.42
CA HIS A 88 -30.17 -8.58 -5.18
C HIS A 88 -30.54 -7.60 -6.31
N GLY A 89 -29.54 -7.04 -7.01
CA GLY A 89 -29.77 -6.26 -8.23
C GLY A 89 -30.24 -7.09 -9.45
N GLN A 90 -29.93 -8.39 -9.48
CA GLN A 90 -30.37 -9.31 -10.53
C GLN A 90 -31.72 -9.99 -10.22
N HIS A 91 -32.11 -10.11 -8.95
CA HIS A 91 -33.40 -10.68 -8.54
C HIS A 91 -34.59 -9.73 -8.71
N ALA A 92 -34.39 -8.44 -8.95
CA ALA A 92 -35.47 -7.52 -9.34
C ALA A 92 -36.00 -7.77 -10.77
N GLY A 93 -35.39 -8.70 -11.52
CA GLY A 93 -35.65 -8.87 -12.95
C GLY A 93 -35.97 -10.28 -13.44
N HIS A 94 -36.18 -11.30 -12.59
CA HIS A 94 -36.58 -12.62 -13.08
C HIS A 94 -37.76 -13.22 -12.32
N ASP A 95 -38.89 -13.18 -13.03
CA ASP A 95 -40.11 -13.93 -12.81
C ASP A 95 -39.85 -15.44 -12.77
N MET A 96 -40.72 -16.13 -12.04
CA MET A 96 -40.58 -17.51 -11.60
C MET A 96 -40.58 -18.50 -12.77
N ALA A 97 -39.49 -19.26 -12.97
CA ALA A 97 -39.51 -20.47 -13.78
C ALA A 97 -38.89 -21.65 -13.03
N VAL A 98 -39.70 -22.70 -12.93
CA VAL A 98 -39.57 -23.91 -12.13
C VAL A 98 -38.45 -24.83 -12.63
N ARG A 99 -37.73 -25.45 -11.70
CA ARG A 99 -36.70 -26.49 -11.92
C ARG A 99 -37.32 -27.84 -12.33
N PRO A 100 -36.58 -28.66 -13.09
CA PRO A 100 -36.60 -30.10 -12.87
C PRO A 100 -35.27 -30.64 -12.36
N VAL A 101 -35.37 -31.80 -11.71
CA VAL A 101 -34.35 -32.62 -11.05
C VAL A 101 -33.98 -33.79 -11.94
N GLU A 102 -32.70 -34.17 -12.04
CA GLU A 102 -32.16 -35.49 -12.46
C GLU A 102 -30.65 -35.49 -12.11
N SER A 103 -30.15 -36.29 -11.16
CA SER A 103 -29.83 -37.74 -11.10
C SER A 103 -28.35 -38.05 -11.37
N GLU A 104 -27.78 -38.89 -10.50
CA GLU A 104 -26.37 -39.27 -10.30
C GLU A 104 -25.63 -39.83 -11.52
N THR A 105 -24.30 -39.65 -11.58
CA THR A 105 -23.38 -40.71 -12.02
C THR A 105 -21.99 -40.58 -11.38
N THR A 106 -21.50 -41.73 -10.93
CA THR A 106 -20.18 -42.05 -10.38
C THR A 106 -19.06 -42.05 -11.42
N HIS A 107 -17.84 -41.64 -11.06
CA HIS A 107 -16.62 -42.21 -11.65
C HIS A 107 -15.43 -42.22 -10.68
N GLN A 108 -14.84 -43.42 -10.53
CA GLN A 108 -13.55 -43.72 -9.90
C GLN A 108 -12.38 -43.32 -10.82
N GLY A 109 -11.26 -42.92 -10.22
CA GLY A 109 -9.93 -42.85 -10.85
C GLY A 109 -8.87 -42.54 -9.77
N GLN A 110 -8.32 -43.58 -9.14
CA GLN A 110 -6.95 -44.08 -9.32
C GLN A 110 -5.84 -43.17 -8.78
N HIS A 111 -5.26 -43.63 -7.67
CA HIS A 111 -3.96 -43.22 -7.16
C HIS A 111 -2.84 -43.78 -8.04
N THR A 112 -1.91 -42.92 -8.44
CA THR A 112 -0.51 -43.28 -8.68
C THR A 112 0.38 -42.15 -8.16
N GLY A 113 1.26 -42.48 -7.22
CA GLY A 113 2.29 -41.59 -6.72
C GLY A 113 3.63 -41.90 -7.36
N HIS A 114 4.33 -40.86 -7.82
CA HIS A 114 5.77 -40.74 -8.04
C HIS A 114 6.09 -39.29 -7.59
N GLY A 115 6.82 -39.01 -6.52
CA GLY A 115 8.26 -39.26 -6.36
C GLY A 115 9.03 -38.11 -7.03
N MET A 116 9.56 -37.16 -6.25
CA MET A 116 10.91 -36.55 -6.39
C MET A 116 11.11 -35.31 -5.51
N ALA A 117 12.26 -35.32 -4.84
CA ALA A 117 13.25 -34.24 -4.67
C ALA A 117 12.87 -32.91 -3.96
N GLY A 118 13.72 -32.56 -2.99
CA GLY A 118 13.62 -31.35 -2.21
C GLY A 118 13.85 -30.06 -2.98
N GLY A 119 13.31 -28.98 -2.43
CA GLY A 119 13.54 -27.61 -2.85
C GLY A 119 12.99 -26.68 -1.78
N HIS A 120 13.88 -25.94 -1.13
CA HIS A 120 13.52 -24.82 -0.27
C HIS A 120 12.88 -23.73 -1.14
N GLY A 121 11.56 -23.64 -1.06
CA GLY A 121 10.79 -22.50 -1.50
C GLY A 121 9.67 -22.35 -0.49
N ALA A 122 9.74 -21.33 0.35
CA ALA A 122 8.61 -20.92 1.15
C ALA A 122 7.58 -20.32 0.18
N ASP A 123 6.85 -21.21 -0.49
CA ASP A 123 5.56 -20.89 -1.06
C ASP A 123 4.74 -20.33 0.10
N GLY A 124 4.48 -19.03 0.02
CA GLY A 124 3.50 -18.36 0.86
C GLY A 124 2.14 -18.94 0.57
N HIS A 125 1.87 -20.16 1.04
CA HIS A 125 0.56 -20.53 1.51
C HIS A 125 0.25 -19.55 2.64
N THR A 126 -0.27 -18.37 2.28
CA THR A 126 -1.10 -17.59 3.18
C THR A 126 -2.12 -18.57 3.70
N MET A 127 -1.92 -19.04 4.93
CA MET A 127 -2.95 -19.73 5.69
C MET A 127 -4.19 -18.86 5.49
N MET A 128 -5.20 -19.39 4.81
CA MET A 128 -6.49 -18.73 4.61
C MET A 128 -7.05 -18.49 6.01
N GLY A 129 -6.63 -17.40 6.65
CA GLY A 129 -7.02 -17.03 7.99
C GLY A 129 -8.52 -16.88 7.94
N GLY A 130 -9.24 -17.69 8.72
CA GLY A 130 -10.70 -17.69 8.67
C GLY A 130 -11.25 -16.27 8.85
N ARG A 131 -12.43 -16.01 8.28
CA ARG A 131 -13.08 -14.69 8.37
C ARG A 131 -13.17 -14.20 9.81
N ILE A 132 -13.01 -12.89 10.00
CA ILE A 132 -13.24 -12.24 11.28
C ILE A 132 -14.75 -12.11 11.48
N ARG A 133 -15.25 -12.58 12.61
CA ARG A 133 -16.64 -12.37 13.00
C ARG A 133 -16.75 -11.03 13.70
N THR A 134 -17.31 -10.04 13.02
CA THR A 134 -17.58 -8.72 13.58
C THR A 134 -18.99 -8.27 13.19
N PRO A 135 -19.72 -7.56 14.07
CA PRO A 135 -20.98 -6.92 13.70
C PRO A 135 -20.78 -5.55 13.02
N LEU A 136 -19.53 -5.09 12.88
CA LEU A 136 -19.23 -3.82 12.23
C LEU A 136 -19.31 -3.99 10.71
N VAL A 137 -19.94 -3.05 10.01
CA VAL A 137 -19.77 -2.92 8.55
C VAL A 137 -18.36 -2.39 8.32
N VAL A 138 -17.59 -3.06 7.46
CA VAL A 138 -16.18 -2.73 7.21
C VAL A 138 -15.97 -2.36 5.75
N THR A 139 -15.21 -1.29 5.53
CA THR A 139 -14.73 -0.93 4.19
C THR A 139 -13.20 -0.81 4.20
N SER A 140 -12.57 -0.99 3.04
CA SER A 140 -11.13 -0.98 2.89
C SER A 140 -10.70 -0.11 1.71
N PHE A 141 -9.83 0.86 1.98
CA PHE A 141 -9.30 1.80 0.99
C PHE A 141 -7.79 1.97 1.22
N GLY A 142 -7.07 2.47 0.22
CA GLY A 142 -5.65 2.75 0.34
C GLY A 142 -4.84 2.32 -0.87
N GLY A 143 -3.54 2.19 -0.66
CA GLY A 143 -2.54 2.28 -1.72
C GLY A 143 -2.16 3.73 -1.97
N LEU A 144 -0.90 4.07 -1.76
CA LEU A 144 -0.40 5.40 -2.10
C LEU A 144 -0.29 5.58 -3.61
N GLU A 145 0.18 4.54 -4.31
CA GLU A 145 0.49 4.57 -5.75
C GLU A 145 1.24 5.86 -6.12
N ASP A 146 0.76 6.57 -7.13
CA ASP A 146 1.26 7.86 -7.58
C ASP A 146 0.40 9.05 -7.09
N HIS A 147 -0.27 8.92 -5.94
CA HIS A 147 -1.18 9.95 -5.44
C HIS A 147 -0.51 11.34 -5.37
N PRO A 148 -1.14 12.42 -5.86
CA PRO A 148 -0.52 13.75 -5.94
C PRO A 148 0.03 14.29 -4.61
N LEU A 149 -0.68 14.07 -3.50
CA LEU A 149 -0.18 14.46 -2.16
C LEU A 149 1.12 13.75 -1.76
N PHE A 150 1.34 12.52 -2.25
CA PHE A 150 2.59 11.81 -2.02
C PHE A 150 3.72 12.43 -2.85
N ALA A 151 3.48 12.69 -4.13
CA ALA A 151 4.42 13.43 -4.98
C ALA A 151 4.76 14.82 -4.40
N GLU A 152 3.77 15.54 -3.87
CA GLU A 152 3.93 16.86 -3.27
C GLU A 152 4.84 16.78 -2.05
N ALA A 153 4.62 15.80 -1.16
CA ALA A 153 5.48 15.60 0.00
C ALA A 153 6.93 15.23 -0.35
N LEU A 154 7.13 14.41 -1.39
CA LEU A 154 8.46 14.06 -1.89
C LEU A 154 9.19 15.29 -2.46
N LEU A 155 8.46 16.16 -3.18
CA LEU A 155 9.01 17.41 -3.70
C LEU A 155 9.32 18.43 -2.60
N ASP A 156 8.42 18.58 -1.63
CA ASP A 156 8.63 19.46 -0.47
C ASP A 156 9.87 19.03 0.31
N ARG A 157 10.09 17.72 0.46
CA ARG A 157 11.31 17.20 1.05
C ARG A 157 12.54 17.62 0.26
N ALA A 158 12.52 17.43 -1.06
CA ALA A 158 13.64 17.80 -1.91
C ALA A 158 13.93 19.31 -1.83
N ARG A 159 12.90 20.17 -1.84
CA ARG A 159 13.02 21.62 -1.69
C ARG A 159 13.61 22.01 -0.35
N HIS A 160 13.21 21.36 0.74
CA HIS A 160 13.75 21.63 2.07
C HIS A 160 15.26 21.30 2.16
N LEU A 161 15.70 20.25 1.47
CA LEU A 161 17.11 19.83 1.45
C LEU A 161 17.96 20.60 0.43
N SER A 162 17.32 21.19 -0.57
CA SER A 162 17.93 21.89 -1.69
C SER A 162 18.70 23.13 -1.26
N ARG A 163 19.77 23.44 -2.00
CA ARG A 163 20.52 24.69 -1.86
C ARG A 163 20.55 25.48 -3.16
N GLU A 164 20.71 24.78 -4.28
CA GLU A 164 20.77 25.38 -5.61
C GLU A 164 20.05 24.44 -6.61
N PRO A 165 18.70 24.48 -6.68
CA PRO A 165 17.90 23.47 -7.37
C PRO A 165 18.39 23.16 -8.80
N GLY A 166 18.76 24.18 -9.57
CA GLY A 166 19.23 24.04 -10.95
C GLY A 166 20.53 23.23 -11.13
N LYS A 167 21.25 22.91 -10.06
CA LYS A 167 22.44 22.01 -10.07
C LYS A 167 22.19 20.67 -9.38
N GLU A 168 20.97 20.44 -8.90
CA GLU A 168 20.64 19.30 -8.04
C GLU A 168 19.75 18.31 -8.78
N THR A 169 20.07 17.03 -8.66
CA THR A 169 19.23 15.96 -9.19
C THR A 169 18.51 15.26 -8.05
N ILE A 170 17.18 15.22 -8.12
CA ILE A 170 16.36 14.39 -7.24
C ILE A 170 16.42 12.96 -7.76
N ILE A 171 16.63 11.99 -6.87
CA ILE A 171 16.60 10.56 -7.17
C ILE A 171 15.57 9.91 -6.23
N LEU A 172 14.40 9.58 -6.77
CA LEU A 172 13.36 8.85 -6.05
C LEU A 172 13.72 7.36 -6.01
N VAL A 173 13.71 6.73 -4.83
CA VAL A 173 14.00 5.29 -4.75
C VAL A 173 12.95 4.55 -3.92
N ALA A 174 12.33 3.53 -4.51
CA ALA A 174 11.35 2.67 -3.83
C ALA A 174 11.94 1.28 -3.50
N HIS A 175 11.21 0.53 -2.68
CA HIS A 175 11.51 -0.86 -2.35
C HIS A 175 11.68 -1.75 -3.61
N GLY A 176 10.73 -1.66 -4.55
CA GLY A 176 10.68 -2.53 -5.72
C GLY A 176 10.06 -3.90 -5.45
N ALA A 177 10.16 -4.80 -6.42
CA ALA A 177 9.59 -6.14 -6.35
C ALA A 177 10.52 -7.20 -6.95
N GLY A 178 10.38 -8.45 -6.51
CA GLY A 178 11.20 -9.57 -7.01
C GLY A 178 10.80 -10.08 -8.39
N GLU A 179 9.51 -10.02 -8.71
CA GLU A 179 9.01 -10.32 -10.04
C GLU A 179 9.19 -9.09 -10.95
N ASP A 180 9.53 -9.30 -12.22
CA ASP A 180 9.94 -8.22 -13.12
C ASP A 180 8.78 -7.36 -13.59
N SER A 181 7.61 -7.94 -13.87
CA SER A 181 6.39 -7.19 -14.21
C SER A 181 5.89 -6.34 -13.04
N GLN A 182 5.99 -6.84 -11.81
CA GLN A 182 5.66 -6.08 -10.60
C GLN A 182 6.67 -4.95 -10.38
N ASN A 183 7.95 -5.17 -10.66
CA ASN A 183 8.95 -4.11 -10.58
C ASN A 183 8.76 -3.07 -11.70
N ALA A 184 8.35 -3.49 -12.89
CA ALA A 184 7.98 -2.59 -13.98
C ALA A 184 6.79 -1.70 -13.60
N ALA A 185 5.77 -2.26 -12.95
CA ALA A 185 4.65 -1.48 -12.41
C ALA A 185 5.13 -0.45 -11.36
N TRP A 186 6.08 -0.81 -10.50
CA TRP A 186 6.72 0.13 -9.58
C TRP A 186 7.45 1.26 -10.30
N MET A 187 8.19 0.96 -11.37
CA MET A 187 8.86 1.97 -12.19
C MET A 187 7.85 2.94 -12.83
N GLN A 188 6.69 2.46 -13.28
CA GLN A 188 5.62 3.33 -13.80
C GLN A 188 5.02 4.23 -12.71
N ILE A 189 4.84 3.73 -11.48
CA ILE A 189 4.39 4.56 -10.35
C ILE A 189 5.39 5.68 -10.09
N LEU A 190 6.68 5.35 -10.03
CA LEU A 190 7.75 6.33 -9.80
C LEU A 190 7.86 7.37 -10.92
N GLU A 191 7.65 6.95 -12.17
CA GLU A 191 7.59 7.86 -13.31
C GLU A 191 6.46 8.87 -13.17
N ARG A 192 5.25 8.41 -12.81
CA ARG A 192 4.09 9.29 -12.61
C ARG A 192 4.25 10.20 -11.39
N LEU A 193 4.86 9.72 -10.30
CA LEU A 193 5.25 10.56 -9.17
C LEU A 193 6.22 11.66 -9.61
N ALA A 194 7.26 11.33 -10.37
CA ALA A 194 8.20 12.30 -10.90
C ALA A 194 7.51 13.33 -11.81
N GLU A 195 6.53 12.91 -12.60
CA GLU A 195 5.75 13.81 -13.44
C GLU A 195 4.87 14.76 -12.64
N HIS A 196 4.16 14.26 -11.62
CA HIS A 196 3.45 15.11 -10.67
C HIS A 196 4.39 16.13 -10.03
N MET A 197 5.58 15.71 -9.60
CA MET A 197 6.59 16.62 -9.05
C MET A 197 7.00 17.71 -10.05
N ARG A 198 7.20 17.37 -11.33
CA ARG A 198 7.51 18.37 -12.37
C ARG A 198 6.39 19.39 -12.53
N ILE A 199 5.14 18.93 -12.65
CA ILE A 199 3.95 19.78 -12.76
C ILE A 199 3.84 20.74 -11.55
N MET A 200 4.23 20.29 -10.36
CA MET A 200 4.25 21.10 -9.14
C MET A 200 5.46 22.03 -9.00
N GLY A 201 6.25 22.23 -10.07
CA GLY A 201 7.42 23.11 -10.10
C GLY A 201 8.70 22.42 -9.62
N GLY A 202 8.82 21.11 -9.82
CA GLY A 202 10.04 20.33 -9.63
C GLY A 202 11.01 20.43 -10.81
N ASP A 203 10.58 21.04 -11.92
CA ASP A 203 11.40 21.39 -13.09
C ASP A 203 12.50 22.42 -12.80
N GLN A 204 12.43 23.12 -11.66
CA GLN A 204 13.53 23.93 -11.14
C GLN A 204 14.77 23.11 -10.79
N PHE A 205 14.59 21.80 -10.52
CA PHE A 205 15.71 20.89 -10.28
C PHE A 205 16.32 20.48 -11.62
N ARG A 206 17.64 20.26 -11.64
CA ARG A 206 18.36 19.84 -12.86
C ARG A 206 17.73 18.59 -13.49
N ALA A 207 17.32 17.64 -12.66
CA ALA A 207 16.59 16.45 -13.09
C ALA A 207 15.85 15.80 -11.93
N ILE A 208 14.81 15.04 -12.27
CA ILE A 208 14.15 14.07 -11.38
C ILE A 208 14.31 12.70 -12.00
N LYS A 209 15.09 11.83 -11.35
CA LYS A 209 15.34 10.44 -11.72
C LYS A 209 14.67 9.51 -10.71
N PHE A 210 14.50 8.25 -11.08
CA PHE A 210 13.87 7.27 -10.21
C PHE A 210 14.37 5.85 -10.44
N ALA A 211 14.29 5.02 -9.41
CA ALA A 211 14.69 3.62 -9.44
C ALA A 211 14.04 2.82 -8.30
N THR A 212 14.28 1.52 -8.30
CA THR A 212 13.92 0.60 -7.20
C THR A 212 15.15 -0.07 -6.64
N TRP A 213 15.16 -0.44 -5.36
CA TRP A 213 16.24 -1.24 -4.77
C TRP A 213 16.15 -2.73 -5.07
N ARG A 214 14.93 -3.26 -5.13
CA ARG A 214 14.65 -4.71 -5.09
C ARG A 214 15.35 -5.37 -3.89
N GLU A 215 15.23 -4.73 -2.73
CA GLU A 215 16.08 -4.95 -1.56
C GLU A 215 16.09 -6.36 -0.98
N ASP A 216 14.97 -7.08 -1.12
CA ASP A 216 14.80 -8.44 -0.61
C ASP A 216 15.28 -9.54 -1.58
N TRP A 217 15.74 -9.17 -2.78
CA TRP A 217 16.07 -10.13 -3.84
C TRP A 217 17.54 -10.04 -4.25
N PRO A 218 18.48 -10.68 -3.51
CA PRO A 218 19.92 -10.56 -3.74
C PRO A 218 20.35 -10.74 -5.20
N GLY A 219 19.80 -11.75 -5.90
CA GLY A 219 20.12 -12.02 -7.31
C GLY A 219 19.65 -10.95 -8.31
N LYS A 220 18.84 -9.98 -7.88
CA LYS A 220 18.39 -8.85 -8.70
C LYS A 220 18.82 -7.50 -8.14
N ARG A 221 19.03 -7.41 -6.82
CA ARG A 221 19.35 -6.19 -6.07
C ARG A 221 20.63 -5.51 -6.53
N GLU A 222 21.71 -6.27 -6.72
CA GLU A 222 23.05 -5.72 -6.98
C GLU A 222 23.10 -4.81 -8.22
N GLU A 223 22.45 -5.25 -9.30
CA GLU A 223 22.38 -4.47 -10.54
C GLU A 223 21.62 -3.15 -10.34
N TRP A 224 20.57 -3.17 -9.50
CA TRP A 224 19.80 -1.97 -9.17
C TRP A 224 20.56 -1.03 -8.23
N ILE A 225 21.32 -1.57 -7.26
CA ILE A 225 22.24 -0.77 -6.46
C ILE A 225 23.24 -0.05 -7.36
N ALA A 226 23.89 -0.78 -8.28
CA ALA A 226 24.85 -0.20 -9.22
C ALA A 226 24.22 0.92 -10.06
N ARG A 227 22.98 0.75 -10.54
CA ARG A 227 22.23 1.80 -11.26
C ARG A 227 22.03 3.05 -10.42
N VAL A 228 21.57 2.92 -9.17
CA VAL A 228 21.33 4.10 -8.32
C VAL A 228 22.63 4.80 -7.95
N ARG A 229 23.70 4.03 -7.66
CA ARG A 229 25.04 4.58 -7.42
C ARG A 229 25.53 5.41 -8.62
N ASP A 230 25.40 4.88 -9.83
CA ASP A 230 25.71 5.61 -11.07
C ASP A 230 24.86 6.89 -11.23
N MET A 231 23.57 6.87 -10.86
CA MET A 231 22.75 8.08 -10.86
C MET A 231 23.26 9.15 -9.90
N VAL A 232 23.66 8.75 -8.69
CA VAL A 232 24.23 9.63 -7.65
C VAL A 232 25.55 10.22 -8.12
N GLU A 233 26.46 9.40 -8.65
CA GLU A 233 27.75 9.87 -9.17
C GLU A 233 27.58 10.84 -10.34
N LYS A 234 26.71 10.52 -11.31
CA LYS A 234 26.40 11.42 -12.44
C LYS A 234 25.78 12.73 -11.98
N ALA A 235 25.01 12.73 -10.90
CA ALA A 235 24.47 13.96 -10.33
C ALA A 235 25.56 14.89 -9.76
N ARG A 236 26.78 14.40 -9.53
CA ARG A 236 27.91 15.25 -9.11
C ARG A 236 28.65 15.91 -10.27
N GLY A 237 28.33 15.55 -11.52
CA GLY A 237 28.82 16.27 -12.69
C GLY A 237 28.51 17.77 -12.62
N ASP A 238 29.40 18.58 -13.17
CA ASP A 238 29.27 20.05 -13.23
C ASP A 238 29.05 20.73 -11.87
N ASN A 239 29.76 20.25 -10.85
CA ASN A 239 29.62 20.68 -9.45
C ASN A 239 28.19 20.53 -8.89
N GLY A 240 27.42 19.59 -9.41
CA GLY A 240 26.08 19.30 -8.94
C GLY A 240 26.03 18.44 -7.68
N ARG A 241 24.81 18.13 -7.23
CA ARG A 241 24.56 17.32 -6.03
C ARG A 241 23.38 16.38 -6.22
N ALA A 242 23.44 15.22 -5.58
CA ALA A 242 22.34 14.26 -5.52
C ALA A 242 21.48 14.51 -4.27
N ILE A 243 20.17 14.54 -4.44
CA ILE A 243 19.20 14.48 -3.34
C ILE A 243 18.43 13.17 -3.50
N VAL A 244 18.69 12.21 -2.61
CA VAL A 244 18.04 10.89 -2.64
C VAL A 244 16.83 10.94 -1.73
N ILE A 245 15.65 10.66 -2.29
CA ILE A 245 14.38 10.68 -1.56
C ILE A 245 13.76 9.28 -1.59
N PRO A 246 13.56 8.63 -0.43
CA PRO A 246 12.84 7.37 -0.35
C PRO A 246 11.37 7.56 -0.75
N ALA A 247 10.95 6.93 -1.85
CA ALA A 247 9.55 6.83 -2.23
C ALA A 247 8.88 5.70 -1.43
N ARG A 248 8.77 5.92 -0.11
CA ARG A 248 8.22 4.97 0.88
C ARG A 248 7.15 5.61 1.74
N THR A 249 6.32 4.77 2.34
CA THR A 249 5.26 5.22 3.26
C THR A 249 5.81 5.87 4.52
N ASN A 250 7.01 5.49 4.97
CA ASN A 250 7.62 6.03 6.17
C ASN A 250 9.14 5.96 6.11
N SER A 251 9.80 6.87 6.84
CA SER A 251 11.24 6.93 7.13
C SER A 251 12.14 6.66 5.91
N VAL A 252 13.32 6.08 6.14
CA VAL A 252 14.30 5.65 5.16
C VAL A 252 14.29 4.13 5.01
N GLY A 253 14.89 3.64 3.94
CA GLY A 253 15.24 2.24 3.74
C GLY A 253 16.76 2.04 3.80
N PRO A 254 17.35 1.23 2.90
CA PRO A 254 18.75 0.87 2.92
C PRO A 254 19.66 1.90 2.24
N GLU A 255 19.20 3.14 2.00
CA GLU A 255 19.96 4.16 1.26
C GLU A 255 21.36 4.38 1.86
N ALA A 256 21.46 4.45 3.19
CA ALA A 256 22.72 4.65 3.90
C ALA A 256 23.75 3.53 3.64
N GLU A 257 23.29 2.28 3.61
CA GLU A 257 24.11 1.11 3.33
C GLU A 257 24.47 1.02 1.85
N PHE A 258 23.47 1.10 0.96
CA PHE A 258 23.67 0.86 -0.47
C PHE A 258 24.44 1.99 -1.18
N LEU A 259 24.39 3.20 -0.62
CA LEU A 259 25.11 4.37 -1.13
C LEU A 259 26.33 4.73 -0.28
N GLU A 260 26.83 3.81 0.54
CA GLU A 260 28.04 4.03 1.33
C GLU A 260 29.20 4.52 0.45
N GLY A 261 29.92 5.52 0.95
CA GLY A 261 31.05 6.17 0.27
C GLY A 261 30.66 7.21 -0.79
N LEU A 262 29.38 7.43 -1.07
CA LEU A 262 28.92 8.45 -2.03
C LEU A 262 28.50 9.74 -1.31
N ASP A 263 28.66 10.87 -2.01
CA ASP A 263 28.22 12.19 -1.54
C ASP A 263 26.80 12.51 -2.05
N TYR A 264 25.84 12.54 -1.13
CA TYR A 264 24.43 12.82 -1.39
C TYR A 264 23.76 13.38 -0.13
N VAL A 265 22.58 13.98 -0.30
CA VAL A 265 21.70 14.34 0.82
C VAL A 265 20.50 13.39 0.82
N LEU A 266 20.20 12.83 1.99
CA LEU A 266 19.10 11.89 2.17
C LEU A 266 17.86 12.60 2.73
N GLY A 267 16.71 12.40 2.10
CA GLY A 267 15.41 12.75 2.65
C GLY A 267 14.78 11.59 3.41
N GLU A 268 13.47 11.68 3.62
CA GLU A 268 12.69 10.60 4.24
C GLU A 268 11.35 10.45 3.51
N GLY A 269 10.66 9.34 3.78
CA GLY A 269 9.38 8.98 3.16
C GLY A 269 8.20 9.82 3.62
N PHE A 270 6.99 9.33 3.34
CA PHE A 270 5.78 10.14 3.38
C PHE A 270 5.30 10.52 4.79
N ALA A 271 5.22 9.55 5.71
CA ALA A 271 4.51 9.71 6.98
C ALA A 271 4.93 10.94 7.82
N PRO A 272 6.21 11.31 7.93
CA PRO A 272 6.62 12.53 8.65
C PRO A 272 6.06 13.85 8.08
N ASN A 273 5.61 13.86 6.82
CA ASN A 273 5.04 15.04 6.19
C ASN A 273 3.54 15.21 6.57
N PRO A 274 3.06 16.42 6.94
CA PRO A 274 1.64 16.67 7.25
C PRO A 274 0.65 16.25 6.16
N LEU A 275 1.07 16.20 4.90
CA LEU A 275 0.26 15.71 3.78
C LEU A 275 -0.11 14.23 3.91
N PHE A 276 0.62 13.44 4.70
CA PHE A 276 0.24 12.06 5.02
C PHE A 276 -1.09 12.00 5.78
N ALA A 277 -1.27 12.82 6.82
CA ALA A 277 -2.52 12.89 7.56
C ALA A 277 -3.69 13.35 6.66
N ARG A 278 -3.41 14.26 5.73
CA ARG A 278 -4.38 14.70 4.72
C ARG A 278 -4.77 13.56 3.78
N TRP A 279 -3.81 12.78 3.29
CA TRP A 279 -4.08 11.62 2.45
C TRP A 279 -4.92 10.57 3.21
N VAL A 280 -4.57 10.26 4.46
CA VAL A 280 -5.35 9.35 5.31
C VAL A 280 -6.79 9.85 5.47
N GLU A 281 -6.99 11.16 5.68
CA GLU A 281 -8.33 11.73 5.78
C GLU A 281 -9.15 11.57 4.50
N LEU A 282 -8.54 11.67 3.31
CA LEU A 282 -9.22 11.40 2.04
C LEU A 282 -9.72 9.94 1.96
N GLN A 283 -8.86 8.98 2.31
CA GLN A 283 -9.22 7.55 2.32
C GLN A 283 -10.38 7.28 3.30
N ILE A 284 -10.39 7.95 4.45
CA ILE A 284 -11.47 7.82 5.44
C ILE A 284 -12.77 8.40 4.92
N ARG A 285 -12.74 9.56 4.22
CA ARG A 285 -13.95 10.16 3.65
C ARG A 285 -14.58 9.25 2.58
N GLU A 286 -13.75 8.62 1.75
CA GLU A 286 -14.22 7.60 0.80
C GLU A 286 -14.86 6.42 1.54
N GLY A 287 -14.19 5.89 2.56
CA GLY A 287 -14.73 4.80 3.38
C GLY A 287 -16.03 5.13 4.10
N ILE A 288 -16.16 6.33 4.68
CA ILE A 288 -17.41 6.78 5.32
C ILE A 288 -18.53 6.92 4.28
N THR A 289 -18.22 7.39 3.07
CA THR A 289 -19.20 7.49 1.98
C THR A 289 -19.70 6.10 1.58
N ALA A 290 -18.79 5.13 1.43
CA ALA A 290 -19.14 3.74 1.13
C ALA A 290 -19.99 3.10 2.24
N LEU A 291 -19.62 3.31 3.52
CA LEU A 291 -20.42 2.84 4.66
C LEU A 291 -21.83 3.43 4.65
N SER A 292 -21.96 4.73 4.37
CA SER A 292 -23.26 5.41 4.34
C SER A 292 -24.14 5.01 3.16
N ALA A 293 -23.55 4.53 2.07
CA ALA A 293 -24.28 3.98 0.93
C ALA A 293 -24.86 2.60 1.26
N ASN A 294 -24.12 1.78 2.02
CA ASN A 294 -24.57 0.45 2.46
C ASN A 294 -25.67 0.52 3.53
N ASP A 295 -25.76 1.61 4.29
CA ASP A 295 -26.82 1.82 5.29
C ASP A 295 -28.18 2.24 4.68
N ARG A 296 -28.24 2.61 3.38
CA ARG A 296 -29.51 2.99 2.72
C ARG A 296 -30.25 1.73 2.23
N ASP A 297 -31.39 1.46 2.85
CA ASP A 297 -32.30 0.38 2.46
C ASP A 297 -32.77 0.56 0.99
N PRO A 298 -32.69 -0.47 0.12
CA PRO A 298 -33.14 -0.38 -1.28
C PRO A 298 -34.66 -0.15 -1.46
N ILE A 299 -35.43 -0.11 -0.37
CA ILE A 299 -36.90 -0.07 -0.41
C ILE A 299 -37.44 1.39 -0.46
N GLU A 300 -36.59 2.40 -0.27
CA GLU A 300 -37.00 3.83 -0.34
C GLU A 300 -36.53 4.57 -1.63
N GLN A 301 -36.53 3.90 -2.79
CA GLN A 301 -36.41 4.57 -4.10
C GLN A 301 -37.53 4.17 -5.06
#